data_AF-A0A7W4EXU7-F1
#
_entry.id   AF-A0A7W4EXU7-F1
#
_cell.length_a   1.000
_cell.length_b   1.000
_cell.length_c   1.000
_cell.angle_alpha   90.00
_cell.angle_beta   90.00
_cell.angle_gamma   90.00
#
_symmetry.space_group_name_H-M   'P 1'
#
loop_
_entity.id
_entity.type
_entity.pdbx_description
1 polymer ?
#
loop_
_entity_poly.entity_id
_entity_poly.type
_entity_poly.pdbx_seq_one_letter_code
_entity_poly.pdbx_strand_id
1 'polypeptide(L)'
;KANTETTAFFVSKVSLEKGIVQSYGLGKKLLPARGCRNIGKSDMIHNDAMPKIEVNAQTHEVKVDGNPCVCEPADKLPMGQLYFMF
;
A
#
# COMPACT_ATOMS: atom_id res chain seq x y z
N LYS A 1 -26.55 -1.89 -13.32
CA LYS A 1 -25.72 -2.95 -13.91
C LYS A 1 -24.28 -2.47 -14.20
N ALA A 2 -24.06 -1.28 -14.77
CA ALA A 2 -22.70 -0.73 -14.97
C ALA A 2 -21.77 -0.78 -13.74
N ASN A 3 -22.22 -0.32 -12.56
CA ASN A 3 -21.41 -0.36 -11.32
C ASN A 3 -20.90 -1.77 -10.96
N THR A 4 -21.69 -2.83 -11.19
CA THR A 4 -21.26 -4.21 -10.90
C THR A 4 -20.31 -4.79 -11.95
N GLU A 5 -20.33 -4.24 -13.16
CA GLU A 5 -19.52 -4.69 -14.30
C GLU A 5 -18.17 -3.98 -14.37
N THR A 6 -18.08 -2.74 -13.85
CA THR A 6 -16.87 -1.92 -13.88
C THR A 6 -16.07 -1.95 -12.56
N THR A 7 -16.48 -2.79 -11.61
CA THR A 7 -15.79 -2.93 -10.32
C THR A 7 -15.61 -4.39 -9.95
N ALA A 8 -14.65 -4.65 -9.08
CA ALA A 8 -14.35 -6.00 -8.60
C ALA A 8 -14.02 -5.99 -7.10
N PHE A 9 -14.25 -7.14 -6.47
CA PHE A 9 -13.75 -7.44 -5.13
C PHE A 9 -12.61 -8.45 -5.22
N PHE A 10 -11.49 -8.12 -4.59
CA PHE A 10 -10.38 -9.05 -4.42
C PHE A 10 -10.57 -9.85 -3.15
N VAL A 11 -10.52 -11.17 -3.26
CA VAL A 11 -10.76 -12.11 -2.16
C VAL A 11 -9.67 -13.17 -2.12
N SER A 12 -9.60 -13.94 -1.03
CA SER A 12 -8.66 -15.05 -0.95
C SER A 12 -9.02 -16.13 -1.96
N LYS A 13 -8.01 -16.79 -2.53
CA LYS A 13 -8.24 -17.92 -3.46
C LYS A 13 -9.11 -19.01 -2.81
N VAL A 14 -8.86 -19.30 -1.54
CA VAL A 14 -9.58 -20.35 -0.79
C VAL A 14 -11.06 -20.04 -0.59
N SER A 15 -11.48 -18.78 -0.47
CA SER A 15 -12.91 -18.45 -0.30
C SER A 15 -13.70 -18.69 -1.57
N LEU A 16 -13.08 -18.49 -2.74
CA LEU A 16 -13.65 -18.80 -4.04
C LEU A 16 -13.72 -20.32 -4.27
N GLU A 17 -12.63 -21.04 -3.98
CA GLU A 17 -12.54 -22.49 -4.13
C GLU A 17 -13.53 -23.24 -3.24
N LYS A 18 -13.77 -22.74 -2.02
CA LYS A 18 -14.73 -23.34 -1.07
C LYS A 18 -16.19 -22.88 -1.28
N GLY A 19 -16.46 -22.01 -2.25
CA GLY A 19 -17.83 -21.53 -2.50
C GLY A 19 -18.39 -20.58 -1.42
N ILE A 20 -17.57 -20.18 -0.44
CA ILE A 20 -18.04 -19.42 0.74
C ILE A 20 -18.51 -18.03 0.33
N VAL A 21 -17.72 -17.34 -0.49
CA VAL A 21 -18.01 -15.95 -0.87
C VAL A 21 -19.21 -15.83 -1.81
N GLN A 22 -19.52 -16.89 -2.55
CA GLN A 22 -20.68 -16.97 -3.43
C GLN A 22 -21.98 -16.97 -2.64
N SER A 23 -21.97 -17.50 -1.40
CA SER A 23 -23.14 -17.48 -0.52
C SER A 23 -23.59 -16.07 -0.10
N TYR A 24 -22.74 -15.06 -0.26
CA TYR A 24 -23.01 -13.69 0.19
C TYR A 24 -23.85 -12.87 -0.79
N GLY A 25 -24.23 -13.42 -1.96
CA GLY A 25 -25.10 -12.73 -2.92
C GLY A 25 -24.47 -11.48 -3.55
N LEU A 26 -23.14 -11.43 -3.64
CA LEU A 26 -22.41 -10.28 -4.16
C LEU A 26 -22.58 -10.18 -5.67
N GLY A 27 -23.06 -9.03 -6.15
CA GLY A 27 -23.27 -8.79 -7.59
C GLY A 27 -22.02 -8.37 -8.38
N LYS A 28 -20.91 -8.05 -7.71
CA LYS A 28 -19.65 -7.58 -8.34
C LYS A 28 -18.75 -8.76 -8.71
N LYS A 29 -17.85 -8.55 -9.68
CA LYS A 29 -16.85 -9.56 -10.06
C LYS A 29 -15.94 -9.89 -8.88
N LEU A 30 -15.75 -11.18 -8.58
CA LEU A 30 -14.84 -11.64 -7.55
C LEU A 30 -13.53 -12.11 -8.18
N LEU A 31 -12.38 -11.64 -7.66
CA LEU A 31 -11.05 -11.93 -8.19
C LEU A 31 -10.15 -12.50 -7.07
N PRO A 32 -9.40 -13.58 -7.32
CA PRO A 32 -8.47 -14.11 -6.32
C PRO A 32 -7.22 -13.24 -6.23
N ALA A 33 -6.84 -12.81 -5.02
CA ALA A 33 -5.50 -12.31 -4.73
C ALA A 33 -4.47 -13.45 -4.92
N ARG A 34 -3.36 -13.17 -5.64
CA ARG A 34 -2.32 -14.14 -5.99
C ARG A 34 -0.94 -13.49 -6.02
N GLY A 35 0.12 -14.30 -5.95
CA GLY A 35 1.50 -13.83 -6.09
C GLY A 35 2.10 -13.15 -4.85
N CYS A 36 1.42 -13.18 -3.70
CA CYS A 36 1.83 -12.41 -2.52
C CYS A 36 3.00 -13.01 -1.72
N ARG A 37 3.45 -14.24 -2.01
CA ARG A 37 4.46 -14.96 -1.20
C ARG A 37 5.82 -15.09 -1.88
N ASN A 38 5.90 -14.70 -3.15
CA ASN A 38 7.12 -14.80 -3.96
C ASN A 38 7.62 -13.42 -4.38
N ILE A 39 7.17 -12.36 -3.69
CA ILE A 39 7.60 -10.98 -3.92
C ILE A 39 8.24 -10.43 -2.65
N GLY A 40 9.21 -9.55 -2.81
CA GLY A 40 9.93 -8.86 -1.74
C GLY A 40 10.21 -7.40 -2.11
N LYS A 41 11.17 -6.79 -1.41
CA LYS A 41 11.53 -5.37 -1.62
C LYS A 41 12.06 -5.10 -3.03
N SER A 42 12.78 -6.06 -3.62
CA SER A 42 13.31 -6.03 -4.99
C SER A 42 12.25 -5.91 -6.08
N ASP A 43 11.00 -6.33 -5.82
CA ASP A 43 9.92 -6.29 -6.81
C ASP A 43 9.20 -4.92 -6.84
N MET A 44 9.60 -3.99 -5.96
CA MET A 44 9.02 -2.65 -5.89
C MET A 44 9.61 -1.74 -6.97
N ILE A 45 8.86 -1.52 -8.04
CA ILE A 45 9.28 -0.67 -9.16
C ILE A 45 9.60 0.74 -8.66
N HIS A 46 10.81 1.22 -9.01
CA HIS A 46 11.38 2.51 -8.60
C HIS A 46 11.67 2.67 -7.09
N ASN A 47 11.41 1.67 -6.24
CA ASN A 47 11.44 1.82 -4.77
C ASN A 47 11.95 0.56 -4.04
N ASP A 48 13.02 -0.06 -4.56
CA ASP A 48 13.56 -1.34 -4.08
C ASP A 48 14.79 -1.23 -3.17
N ALA A 49 15.22 -0.02 -2.81
CA ALA A 49 16.39 0.19 -1.96
C ALA A 49 16.28 -0.51 -0.59
N MET A 50 17.36 -1.17 -0.17
CA MET A 50 17.51 -1.85 1.13
C MET A 50 18.77 -1.33 1.87
N PRO A 51 18.78 -0.07 2.32
CA PRO A 51 19.93 0.49 3.04
C PRO A 51 20.02 -0.03 4.48
N LYS A 52 21.16 0.22 5.14
CA LYS A 52 21.28 0.00 6.58
C LYS A 52 20.60 1.15 7.32
N ILE A 53 19.53 0.84 8.05
CA ILE A 53 18.78 1.80 8.87
C ILE A 53 19.16 1.61 10.34
N GLU A 54 19.59 2.68 10.99
CA GLU A 54 19.94 2.70 12.41
C GLU A 54 19.11 3.78 13.13
N VAL A 55 18.55 3.43 14.29
CA VAL A 55 17.74 4.36 15.11
C VAL A 55 18.34 4.44 16.51
N ASN A 56 18.65 5.64 16.96
CA ASN A 56 19.07 5.88 18.33
C ASN A 56 17.87 5.78 19.28
N ALA A 57 17.89 4.84 20.23
CA ALA A 57 16.76 4.57 21.12
C ALA A 57 16.45 5.68 22.13
N GLN A 58 17.39 6.60 22.38
CA GLN A 58 17.20 7.70 23.33
C GLN A 58 16.81 9.01 22.63
N THR A 59 17.47 9.32 21.51
CA THR A 59 17.28 10.60 20.80
C THR A 59 16.31 10.50 19.63
N HIS A 60 15.97 9.28 19.20
CA HIS A 60 15.21 8.98 17.98
C HIS A 60 15.86 9.47 16.68
N GLU A 61 17.16 9.79 16.71
CA GLU A 61 17.93 10.09 15.50
C GLU A 61 17.93 8.85 14.58
N VAL A 62 17.62 9.07 13.30
CA VAL A 62 17.62 8.03 12.26
C VAL A 62 18.81 8.25 11.34
N LYS A 63 19.57 7.19 11.05
CA LYS A 63 20.64 7.19 10.04
C LYS A 63 20.36 6.17 8.94
N VAL A 64 20.70 6.53 7.72
CA VAL A 64 20.65 5.68 6.53
C VAL A 64 22.07 5.60 5.97
N ASP A 65 22.65 4.40 5.96
CA ASP A 65 24.04 4.15 5.57
C ASP A 65 25.04 5.09 6.29
N GLY A 66 24.79 5.31 7.58
CA GLY A 66 25.61 6.16 8.46
C GLY A 66 25.31 7.66 8.38
N ASN A 67 24.49 8.12 7.43
CA ASN A 67 24.15 9.53 7.26
C ASN A 67 22.84 9.89 7.98
N PRO A 68 22.75 11.01 8.71
CA PRO A 68 21.50 11.47 9.31
C PRO A 68 20.39 11.64 8.27
N CYS A 69 19.23 11.03 8.52
CA CYS A 69 18.04 11.13 7.67
C CYS A 69 17.04 12.10 8.31
N VAL A 70 17.22 13.39 8.03
CA VAL A 70 16.41 14.48 8.61
C VAL A 70 16.01 15.49 7.54
N CYS A 71 14.85 16.11 7.71
CA CYS A 71 14.40 17.26 6.93
C CYS A 71 13.65 18.25 7.83
N GLU A 72 13.67 19.52 7.43
CA GLU A 72 12.89 20.56 8.10
C GLU A 72 11.40 20.45 7.73
N PRO A 73 10.48 20.81 8.65
CA PRO A 73 9.07 20.90 8.33
C PRO A 73 8.82 21.96 7.26
N ALA A 74 7.82 21.72 6.39
CA ALA A 74 7.38 22.69 5.38
C ALA A 74 6.15 23.46 5.88
N ASP A 75 6.21 24.80 5.84
CA ASP A 75 5.10 25.67 6.27
C ASP A 75 3.92 25.69 5.27
N LYS A 76 4.18 25.35 4.00
CA LYS A 76 3.18 25.36 2.93
C LYS A 76 3.49 24.25 1.92
N LEU A 77 2.42 23.62 1.40
CA LEU A 77 2.52 22.58 0.38
C LEU A 77 1.79 22.98 -0.91
N PRO A 78 2.29 22.55 -2.08
CA PRO A 78 1.49 22.54 -3.30
C PRO A 78 0.31 21.59 -3.13
N MET A 79 -0.71 21.71 -3.99
CA MET A 79 -1.94 20.91 -3.90
C MET A 79 -2.68 21.03 -2.55
N GLY A 80 -2.45 22.10 -1.80
CA GLY A 80 -3.17 22.44 -0.58
C GLY A 80 -4.33 23.41 -0.84
N GLN A 81 -4.32 24.55 -0.13
CA GLN A 81 -5.41 25.54 -0.08
C GLN A 81 -5.96 26.01 -1.44
N LEU A 82 -5.19 25.94 -2.53
CA LEU A 82 -5.69 26.31 -3.87
C LEU A 82 -6.80 25.37 -4.35
N TYR A 83 -6.82 24.12 -3.90
CA TYR A 83 -7.69 23.07 -4.43
C TYR A 83 -8.84 22.67 -3.50
N PHE A 84 -8.83 23.12 -2.24
CA PHE A 84 -9.81 22.73 -1.24
C PHE A 84 -10.58 23.95 -0.72
N MET A 85 -11.90 23.83 -0.64
CA MET A 85 -12.78 24.90 -0.15
C MET A 85 -12.68 25.09 1.37
N PHE A 86 -12.36 24.02 2.10
CA PHE A 86 -12.13 23.99 3.54
C PHE A 86 -11.00 23.01 3.86
#